data_AF-A0A4R7WAU0-F1
#
_entry.id   AF-A0A4R7WAU0-F1
#
_cell.length_a   1.000
_cell.length_b   1.000
_cell.length_c   1.000
_cell.angle_alpha   90.00
_cell.angle_beta   90.00
_cell.angle_gamma   90.00
#
_symmetry.space_group_name_H-M   'P 1'
#
loop_
_entity.id
_entity.type
_entity.pdbx_description
1 polymer ?
#
loop_
_entity_poly.entity_id
_entity_poly.type
_entity_poly.pdbx_seq_one_letter_code
_entity_poly.pdbx_strand_id
1 'polypeptide(L)'
;MKYLARVNPKYFAAIHHCAAKGDVRYYLNAVHIEPHASGGVLIIATNGHFMGGIHDPEGWIHPDHKSVLIGTVSKRMLSACTSRKGPDGEPPAALWISEKFSLVTSCPDTTEEPELFGQFSHLTEKTELVDGLFPDWRRVVPKQRQQFEGSYPCLNGEYLEVFNKIGVMLSGQKHFGGGGMHLETGEDKGSVVVRFNSHDLIDRFVGVLMPMRGEELKAILPAWAAAETESAAA
;
A
#
# COMPACT_ATOMS: atom_id res chain seq x y z
N MET A 1 -9.25 -4.85 27.49
CA MET A 1 -8.83 -5.62 26.29
C MET A 1 -7.64 -4.89 25.75
N LYS A 2 -6.49 -5.53 25.51
CA LYS A 2 -5.28 -4.79 25.14
C LYS A 2 -5.26 -4.53 23.63
N TYR A 3 -5.21 -3.26 23.22
CA TYR A 3 -4.97 -2.92 21.83
C TYR A 3 -3.48 -3.09 21.48
N LEU A 4 -3.22 -3.62 20.30
CA LEU A 4 -1.88 -3.94 19.78
C LEU A 4 -1.38 -2.84 18.82
N ALA A 5 -2.27 -2.27 18.03
CA ALA A 5 -1.94 -1.22 17.08
C ALA A 5 -3.14 -0.31 16.79
N ARG A 6 -2.84 0.88 16.28
CA ARG A 6 -3.79 1.85 15.75
C ARG A 6 -3.22 2.43 14.45
N VAL A 7 -4.05 2.50 13.42
CA VAL A 7 -3.65 3.04 12.11
C VAL A 7 -4.77 3.86 11.49
N ASN A 8 -4.42 4.70 10.53
CA ASN A 8 -5.36 5.34 9.64
C ASN A 8 -6.13 4.27 8.83
N PRO A 9 -7.47 4.25 8.90
CA PRO A 9 -8.28 3.24 8.24
C PRO A 9 -8.08 3.18 6.71
N LYS A 10 -7.96 4.35 6.05
CA LYS A 10 -7.76 4.42 4.60
C LYS A 10 -6.41 3.87 4.20
N TYR A 11 -5.36 4.15 4.98
CA TYR A 11 -4.02 3.63 4.71
C TYR A 11 -4.00 2.10 4.82
N PHE A 12 -4.61 1.55 5.88
CA PHE A 12 -4.76 0.11 6.04
C PHE A 12 -5.52 -0.53 4.86
N ALA A 13 -6.68 0.01 4.50
CA ALA A 13 -7.49 -0.52 3.41
C ALA A 13 -6.77 -0.44 2.06
N ALA A 14 -6.04 0.64 1.81
CA ALA A 14 -5.26 0.82 0.59
C ALA A 14 -4.13 -0.21 0.50
N ILE A 15 -3.31 -0.35 1.55
CA ILE A 15 -2.19 -1.29 1.55
C ILE A 15 -2.66 -2.75 1.53
N HIS A 16 -3.81 -3.07 2.13
CA HIS A 16 -4.39 -4.42 2.05
C HIS A 16 -4.58 -4.91 0.60
N HIS A 17 -4.74 -4.02 -0.39
CA HIS A 17 -4.79 -4.43 -1.80
C HIS A 17 -3.51 -5.10 -2.31
N CYS A 18 -2.38 -4.91 -1.63
CA CYS A 18 -1.10 -5.53 -1.95
C CYS A 18 -0.90 -6.89 -1.28
N ALA A 19 -1.75 -7.29 -0.32
CA ALA A 19 -1.65 -8.59 0.33
C ALA A 19 -2.03 -9.72 -0.65
N ALA A 20 -1.39 -10.87 -0.49
CA ALA A 20 -1.76 -12.08 -1.23
C ALA A 20 -3.15 -12.59 -0.82
N LYS A 21 -3.73 -13.46 -1.65
CA LYS A 21 -5.03 -14.09 -1.39
C LYS A 21 -4.89 -15.60 -1.48
N GLY A 22 -4.99 -16.28 -0.33
CA GLY A 22 -4.88 -17.74 -0.27
C GLY A 22 -3.48 -18.26 -0.61
N ASP A 23 -2.43 -17.46 -0.42
CA ASP A 23 -1.04 -17.91 -0.62
C ASP A 23 -0.64 -18.87 0.50
N VAL A 24 0.10 -19.93 0.14
CA VAL A 24 0.62 -20.93 1.08
C VAL A 24 1.60 -20.33 2.08
N ARG A 25 2.31 -19.27 1.69
CA ARG A 25 3.11 -18.42 2.59
C ARG A 25 2.14 -17.51 3.31
N TYR A 26 1.52 -18.06 4.35
CA TYR A 26 0.37 -17.48 5.02
C TYR A 26 0.60 -16.03 5.52
N TYR A 27 1.85 -15.65 5.84
CA TYR A 27 2.25 -14.29 6.22
C TYR A 27 2.12 -13.25 5.09
N LEU A 28 2.09 -13.67 3.81
CA LEU A 28 1.83 -12.78 2.67
C LEU A 28 0.36 -12.42 2.53
N ASN A 29 -0.54 -13.19 3.13
CA ASN A 29 -1.96 -12.85 3.20
C ASN A 29 -2.24 -11.77 4.26
N ALA A 30 -1.20 -11.26 4.92
CA ALA A 30 -1.32 -10.29 6.01
C ALA A 30 -0.82 -8.89 5.62
N VAL A 31 -1.37 -7.89 6.30
CA VAL A 31 -0.84 -6.54 6.39
C VAL A 31 0.09 -6.47 7.61
N HIS A 32 1.31 -6.04 7.38
CA HIS A 32 2.36 -5.86 8.37
C HIS A 32 2.40 -4.42 8.88
N ILE A 33 2.32 -4.27 10.21
CA ILE A 33 2.43 -2.99 10.89
C ILE A 33 3.66 -3.03 11.79
N GLU A 34 4.58 -2.09 11.63
CA GLU A 34 5.81 -1.97 12.45
C GLU A 34 6.07 -0.51 12.83
N PRO A 35 6.75 -0.22 13.95
CA PRO A 35 7.08 1.15 14.33
C PRO A 35 8.04 1.78 13.30
N HIS A 36 7.85 3.07 13.05
CA HIS A 36 8.80 3.84 12.25
C HIS A 36 9.79 4.61 13.14
N ALA A 37 11.05 4.70 12.73
CA ALA A 37 12.12 5.30 13.54
C ALA A 37 11.88 6.79 13.85
N SER A 38 11.17 7.52 12.99
CA SER A 38 10.82 8.93 13.20
C SER A 38 9.48 9.13 13.93
N GLY A 39 8.90 8.08 14.49
CA GLY A 39 7.55 8.09 15.04
C GLY A 39 6.48 7.63 14.05
N GLY A 40 5.32 7.28 14.57
CA GLY A 40 4.26 6.63 13.80
C GLY A 40 4.54 5.14 13.54
N VAL A 41 3.88 4.59 12.53
CA VAL A 41 4.07 3.21 12.06
C VAL A 41 4.19 3.14 10.54
N LEU A 42 4.81 2.08 10.05
CA LEU A 42 4.73 1.70 8.65
C LEU A 42 3.68 0.61 8.48
N ILE A 43 2.90 0.70 7.41
CA ILE A 43 1.92 -0.31 7.00
C ILE A 43 2.39 -0.87 5.66
N ILE A 44 2.69 -2.17 5.62
CA ILE A 44 3.28 -2.86 4.47
C ILE A 44 2.45 -4.10 4.12
N ALA A 45 2.25 -4.35 2.84
CA ALA A 45 1.76 -5.64 2.35
C ALA A 45 2.38 -5.98 1.00
N THR A 46 2.51 -7.27 0.73
CA THR A 46 3.06 -7.79 -0.53
C THR A 46 2.46 -9.14 -0.88
N ASN A 47 2.39 -9.42 -2.18
CA ASN A 47 2.03 -10.73 -2.72
C ASN A 47 3.21 -11.46 -3.38
N GLY A 48 4.44 -10.97 -3.16
CA GLY A 48 5.66 -11.49 -3.78
C GLY A 48 5.95 -10.99 -5.20
N HIS A 49 4.98 -10.39 -5.88
CA HIS A 49 5.16 -9.78 -7.21
C HIS A 49 5.16 -8.26 -7.16
N PHE A 50 4.41 -7.69 -6.21
CA PHE A 50 4.48 -6.28 -5.89
C PHE A 50 4.24 -6.07 -4.39
N MET A 51 4.59 -4.88 -3.93
CA MET A 51 4.50 -4.45 -2.54
C MET A 51 4.02 -3.00 -2.49
N GLY A 52 3.21 -2.68 -1.49
CA GLY A 52 2.92 -1.32 -1.10
C GLY A 52 3.36 -1.09 0.35
N GLY A 53 3.92 0.07 0.62
CA GLY A 53 4.25 0.56 1.95
C GLY A 53 3.77 2.00 2.11
N ILE A 54 3.22 2.33 3.27
CA ILE A 54 2.88 3.72 3.62
C ILE A 54 3.28 4.03 5.06
N HIS A 55 3.81 5.22 5.29
CA HIS A 55 4.06 5.77 6.62
C HIS A 55 2.81 6.47 7.16
N ASP A 56 2.37 6.03 8.33
CA ASP A 56 1.33 6.66 9.11
C ASP A 56 1.94 7.36 10.33
N PRO A 57 2.10 8.71 10.32
CA PRO A 57 2.75 9.43 11.40
C PRO A 57 1.96 9.41 12.71
N GLU A 58 0.64 9.28 12.63
CA GLU A 58 -0.27 9.20 13.79
C GLU A 58 -0.57 7.75 14.18
N GLY A 59 0.01 6.79 13.47
CA GLY A 59 -0.15 5.38 13.81
C GLY A 59 0.60 5.04 15.10
N TRP A 60 0.14 4.00 15.76
CA TRP A 60 0.71 3.55 17.03
C TRP A 60 0.77 2.03 17.06
N ILE A 61 1.78 1.51 17.74
CA ILE A 61 1.92 0.10 18.06
C ILE A 61 2.28 -0.01 19.55
N HIS A 62 1.71 -1.01 20.21
CA HIS A 62 1.97 -1.23 21.62
C HIS A 62 3.48 -1.46 21.87
N PRO A 63 4.11 -0.82 22.88
CA PRO A 63 5.56 -0.89 23.11
C PRO A 63 6.15 -2.31 23.22
N ASP A 64 5.37 -3.25 23.76
CA ASP A 64 5.75 -4.66 23.88
C ASP A 64 5.83 -5.41 22.54
N HIS A 65 5.38 -4.81 21.43
CA HIS A 65 5.30 -5.44 20.12
C HIS A 65 6.22 -4.74 19.11
N LYS A 66 7.08 -5.53 18.47
CA LYS A 66 7.94 -5.04 17.37
C LYS A 66 7.19 -4.95 16.04
N SER A 67 6.15 -5.75 15.87
CA SER A 67 5.25 -5.69 14.73
C SER A 67 3.95 -6.44 15.01
N VAL A 68 2.95 -6.20 14.17
CA VAL A 68 1.66 -6.93 14.15
C VAL A 68 1.36 -7.34 12.71
N LEU A 69 0.93 -8.59 12.52
CA LEU A 69 0.42 -9.10 11.25
C LEU A 69 -1.08 -9.31 11.32
N ILE A 70 -1.81 -8.60 10.47
CA ILE A 70 -3.27 -8.72 10.35
C ILE A 70 -3.58 -9.50 9.09
N GLY A 71 -4.14 -10.70 9.27
CA GLY A 71 -4.51 -11.60 8.19
C GLY A 71 -5.68 -11.12 7.37
N THR A 72 -6.51 -12.06 6.94
CA THR A 72 -7.61 -11.76 6.02
C THR A 72 -8.64 -10.89 6.72
N VAL A 73 -8.95 -9.72 6.14
CA VAL A 73 -10.03 -8.86 6.61
C VAL A 73 -11.26 -9.00 5.72
N SER A 74 -12.43 -8.81 6.33
CA SER A 74 -13.70 -8.90 5.61
C SER A 74 -13.87 -7.70 4.65
N LYS A 75 -14.69 -7.89 3.60
CA LYS A 75 -15.11 -6.76 2.73
C LYS A 75 -15.83 -5.67 3.52
N ARG A 76 -16.53 -6.02 4.60
CA ARG A 76 -17.24 -5.08 5.47
C ARG A 76 -16.27 -4.21 6.26
N MET A 77 -15.18 -4.79 6.77
CA MET A 77 -14.07 -4.06 7.40
C MET A 77 -13.44 -3.04 6.44
N LEU A 78 -13.05 -3.49 5.25
CA LEU A 78 -12.49 -2.60 4.21
C LEU A 78 -13.46 -1.48 3.80
N SER A 79 -14.76 -1.80 3.69
CA SER A 79 -15.79 -0.82 3.40
C SER A 79 -15.95 0.21 4.52
N ALA A 80 -15.89 -0.20 5.79
CA ALA A 80 -15.96 0.73 6.92
C ALA A 80 -14.75 1.67 6.93
N CYS A 81 -13.55 1.13 6.73
CA CYS A 81 -12.30 1.90 6.68
C CYS A 81 -12.25 2.98 5.60
N THR A 82 -12.96 2.77 4.48
CA THR A 82 -12.96 3.69 3.33
C THR A 82 -14.22 4.52 3.20
N SER A 83 -15.18 4.33 4.11
CA SER A 83 -16.48 4.99 4.06
C SER A 83 -16.34 6.52 4.10
N ARG A 84 -17.19 7.22 3.35
CA ARG A 84 -17.24 8.69 3.40
C ARG A 84 -17.89 9.19 4.69
N LYS A 85 -18.84 8.41 5.20
CA LYS A 85 -19.59 8.64 6.43
C LYS A 85 -19.92 7.28 7.04
N GLY A 86 -19.70 7.14 8.34
CA GLY A 86 -20.13 6.01 9.12
C GLY A 86 -21.56 6.16 9.63
N PRO A 87 -21.99 5.26 10.54
CA PRO A 87 -23.33 5.26 11.13
C PRO A 87 -23.69 6.54 11.90
N ASP A 88 -22.69 7.26 12.41
CA ASP A 88 -22.82 8.53 13.12
C ASP A 88 -22.75 9.76 12.19
N GLY A 89 -22.59 9.56 10.89
CA GLY A 89 -22.49 10.62 9.89
C GLY A 89 -21.08 11.18 9.68
N GLU A 90 -20.10 10.78 10.50
CA GLU A 90 -18.70 11.23 10.43
C GLU A 90 -17.82 10.23 9.66
N PRO A 91 -16.72 10.65 9.03
CA PRO A 91 -15.79 9.72 8.39
C PRO A 91 -15.01 8.89 9.44
N PRO A 92 -14.50 7.71 9.06
CA PRO A 92 -13.65 6.91 9.94
C PRO A 92 -12.32 7.63 10.18
N ALA A 93 -11.92 7.72 11.45
CA ALA A 93 -10.72 8.40 11.92
C ALA A 93 -9.60 7.42 12.29
N ALA A 94 -9.93 6.31 12.95
CA ALA A 94 -8.95 5.34 13.44
C ALA A 94 -9.42 3.89 13.27
N LEU A 95 -8.48 3.00 12.94
CA LEU A 95 -8.64 1.55 13.02
C LEU A 95 -7.79 1.07 14.18
N TRP A 96 -8.46 0.63 15.24
CA TRP A 96 -7.84 0.02 16.41
C TRP A 96 -7.84 -1.48 16.26
N ILE A 97 -6.71 -2.12 16.56
CA ILE A 97 -6.50 -3.54 16.39
C ILE A 97 -6.13 -4.12 17.74
N SER A 98 -6.90 -5.10 18.22
CA SER A 98 -6.56 -5.90 19.40
C SER A 98 -6.41 -7.37 19.03
N GLU A 99 -6.04 -8.19 20.01
CA GLU A 99 -5.95 -9.66 19.86
C GLU A 99 -7.24 -10.31 19.39
N LYS A 100 -8.40 -9.77 19.80
CA LYS A 100 -9.70 -10.41 19.57
C LYS A 100 -10.57 -9.64 18.60
N PHE A 101 -10.54 -8.32 18.67
CA PHE A 101 -11.42 -7.45 17.88
C PHE A 101 -10.68 -6.25 17.29
N SER A 102 -11.05 -5.89 16.08
CA SER A 102 -10.68 -4.64 15.44
C SER A 102 -11.88 -3.71 15.40
N LEU A 103 -11.65 -2.44 15.70
CA LEU A 103 -12.64 -1.38 15.75
C LEU A 103 -12.29 -0.28 14.76
N VAL A 104 -13.22 0.03 13.84
CA VAL A 104 -13.21 1.27 13.07
C VAL A 104 -14.06 2.29 13.82
N THR A 105 -13.50 3.47 14.06
CA THR A 105 -14.17 4.56 14.77
C THR A 105 -13.94 5.90 14.09
N SER A 106 -14.90 6.81 14.20
CA SER A 106 -14.79 8.24 13.88
C SER A 106 -14.14 9.07 14.98
N CYS A 107 -13.91 8.53 16.18
CA CYS A 107 -13.33 9.27 17.29
C CYS A 107 -11.88 9.66 16.96
N PRO A 108 -11.58 10.97 16.83
CA PRO A 108 -10.22 11.42 16.53
C PRO A 108 -9.36 11.46 17.79
N ASP A 109 -9.96 11.47 18.98
CA ASP A 109 -9.23 11.36 20.23
C ASP A 109 -8.74 9.92 20.38
N THR A 110 -7.44 9.81 20.58
CA THR A 110 -6.73 8.54 20.68
C THR A 110 -5.85 8.45 21.92
N THR A 111 -6.08 9.35 22.88
CA THR A 111 -5.40 9.37 24.18
C THR A 111 -5.86 8.24 25.09
N GLU A 112 -7.11 7.80 24.93
CA GLU A 112 -7.72 6.70 25.67
C GLU A 112 -8.09 5.53 24.74
N GLU A 113 -8.17 4.34 25.31
CA GLU A 113 -8.64 3.15 24.59
C GLU A 113 -10.14 3.30 24.27
N PRO A 114 -10.57 3.06 23.03
CA PRO A 114 -11.96 3.24 22.65
C PRO A 114 -12.86 2.09 23.12
N GLU A 115 -14.11 2.43 23.41
CA GLU A 115 -15.17 1.45 23.66
C GLU A 115 -15.61 0.77 22.37
N LEU A 116 -15.67 -0.57 22.36
CA LEU A 116 -15.98 -1.38 21.16
C LEU A 116 -17.37 -1.14 20.55
N PHE A 117 -18.31 -0.66 21.34
CA PHE A 117 -19.69 -0.42 20.92
C PHE A 117 -20.16 0.97 21.37
N GLY A 118 -19.22 1.90 21.53
CA GLY A 118 -19.50 3.27 21.88
C GLY A 118 -20.13 4.06 20.74
N GLN A 119 -20.56 5.30 21.04
CA GLN A 119 -21.26 6.19 20.10
C GLN A 119 -20.53 6.40 18.76
N PHE A 120 -19.19 6.45 18.79
CA PHE A 120 -18.34 6.68 17.62
C PHE A 120 -17.89 5.38 16.93
N SER A 121 -18.44 4.22 17.30
CA SER A 121 -18.07 2.93 16.73
C SER A 121 -18.76 2.73 15.38
N HIS A 122 -17.98 2.62 14.31
CA HIS A 122 -18.51 2.34 12.97
C HIS A 122 -18.66 0.85 12.73
N LEU A 123 -17.66 0.08 13.17
CA LEU A 123 -17.62 -1.36 12.96
C LEU A 123 -16.68 -2.03 13.94
N THR A 124 -17.16 -3.10 14.57
CA THR A 124 -16.33 -4.02 15.36
C THR A 124 -16.43 -5.41 14.75
N GLU A 125 -15.28 -6.00 14.42
CA GLU A 125 -15.19 -7.37 13.91
C GLU A 125 -14.05 -8.13 14.59
N LYS A 126 -14.10 -9.46 14.52
CA LYS A 126 -13.03 -10.31 15.05
C LYS A 126 -11.73 -10.05 14.29
N THR A 127 -10.62 -9.89 15.02
CA THR A 127 -9.29 -9.80 14.42
C THR A 127 -8.79 -11.19 14.03
N GLU A 128 -8.23 -11.31 12.83
CA GLU A 128 -7.41 -12.45 12.45
C GLU A 128 -5.94 -12.03 12.51
N LEU A 129 -5.25 -12.43 13.58
CA LEU A 129 -3.80 -12.25 13.67
C LEU A 129 -3.09 -13.41 13.01
N VAL A 130 -1.96 -13.11 12.37
CA VAL A 130 -1.11 -14.12 11.76
C VAL A 130 0.16 -14.29 12.58
N ASP A 131 0.43 -15.51 13.01
CA ASP A 131 1.67 -15.86 13.70
C ASP A 131 2.76 -16.23 12.68
N GLY A 132 3.66 -15.29 12.40
CA GLY A 132 4.74 -15.49 11.45
C GLY A 132 5.68 -14.30 11.36
N LEU A 133 6.78 -14.49 10.65
CA LEU A 133 7.74 -13.43 10.36
C LEU A 133 7.44 -12.85 8.98
N PHE A 134 7.19 -11.54 8.91
CA PHE A 134 7.11 -10.85 7.63
C PHE A 134 8.48 -10.81 6.96
N PRO A 135 8.59 -10.96 5.63
CA PRO A 135 9.87 -10.83 4.94
C PRO A 135 10.49 -9.45 5.19
N ASP A 136 11.82 -9.38 5.22
CA ASP A 136 12.54 -8.11 5.29
C ASP A 136 12.35 -7.33 3.97
N TRP A 137 11.29 -6.52 3.97
CA TRP A 137 10.83 -5.77 2.83
C TRP A 137 11.81 -4.67 2.40
N ARG A 138 12.69 -4.21 3.30
CA ARG A 138 13.69 -3.19 2.99
C ARG A 138 14.75 -3.70 2.01
N ARG A 139 14.92 -5.02 1.90
CA ARG A 139 15.86 -5.64 0.94
C ARG A 139 15.45 -5.47 -0.51
N VAL A 140 14.15 -5.32 -0.79
CA VAL A 140 13.63 -5.21 -2.16
C VAL A 140 13.38 -3.77 -2.61
N VAL A 141 13.52 -2.81 -1.71
CA VAL A 141 13.36 -1.37 -2.00
C VAL A 141 14.69 -0.82 -2.54
N PRO A 142 14.72 -0.32 -3.78
CA PRO A 142 15.89 0.37 -4.33
C PRO A 142 16.27 1.58 -3.48
N LYS A 143 17.58 1.74 -3.21
CA LYS A 143 18.10 2.78 -2.32
C LYS A 143 18.63 4.00 -3.07
N GLN A 144 19.07 3.81 -4.32
CA GLN A 144 19.67 4.86 -5.13
C GLN A 144 18.87 5.04 -6.41
N ARG A 145 18.75 6.30 -6.83
CA ARG A 145 18.26 6.64 -8.16
C ARG A 145 19.42 6.47 -9.13
N GLN A 146 19.23 5.67 -10.17
CA GLN A 146 20.22 5.51 -11.23
C GLN A 146 19.74 6.18 -12.51
N GLN A 147 20.66 6.81 -13.25
CA GLN A 147 20.37 7.20 -14.62
C GLN A 147 20.17 5.93 -15.45
N PHE A 148 19.02 5.83 -16.08
CA PHE A 148 18.60 4.62 -16.77
C PHE A 148 19.31 4.51 -18.12
N GLU A 149 20.36 3.69 -18.18
CA GLU A 149 21.03 3.30 -19.42
C GLU A 149 20.49 1.92 -19.87
N GLY A 150 19.29 1.89 -20.45
CA GLY A 150 18.70 0.63 -20.91
C GLY A 150 17.28 0.73 -21.46
N SER A 151 16.67 -0.44 -21.70
CA SER A 151 15.27 -0.61 -22.08
C SER A 151 14.39 -0.83 -20.86
N TYR A 152 13.29 -0.09 -20.76
CA TYR A 152 12.36 -0.15 -19.62
C TYR A 152 11.88 -1.59 -19.39
N PRO A 153 11.86 -2.09 -18.13
CA PRO A 153 11.45 -3.46 -17.88
C PRO A 153 10.00 -3.71 -18.33
N CYS A 154 9.72 -4.95 -18.74
CA CYS A 154 8.36 -5.38 -19.01
C CYS A 154 7.59 -5.47 -17.68
N LEU A 155 6.43 -4.81 -17.59
CA LEU A 155 5.62 -4.76 -16.37
C LEU A 155 4.27 -5.43 -16.59
N ASN A 156 3.73 -6.04 -15.53
CA ASN A 156 2.36 -6.51 -15.53
C ASN A 156 1.39 -5.33 -15.34
N GLY A 157 0.56 -5.06 -16.35
CA GLY A 157 -0.45 -4.00 -16.30
C GLY A 157 -1.48 -4.17 -15.19
N GLU A 158 -1.79 -5.41 -14.78
CA GLU A 158 -2.73 -5.68 -13.67
C GLU A 158 -2.18 -5.19 -12.33
N TYR A 159 -0.86 -5.24 -12.13
CA TYR A 159 -0.24 -4.76 -10.90
C TYR A 159 -0.21 -3.22 -10.85
N LEU A 160 -0.03 -2.57 -12.01
CA LEU A 160 -0.18 -1.12 -12.13
C LEU A 160 -1.62 -0.67 -11.85
N GLU A 161 -2.61 -1.46 -12.25
CA GLU A 161 -4.02 -1.18 -11.95
C GLU A 161 -4.33 -1.21 -10.45
N VAL A 162 -3.67 -2.11 -9.70
CA VAL A 162 -3.77 -2.13 -8.24
C VAL A 162 -3.22 -0.83 -7.64
N PHE A 163 -2.05 -0.37 -8.08
CA PHE A 163 -1.50 0.92 -7.63
C PHE A 163 -2.40 2.10 -8.01
N ASN A 164 -3.04 2.05 -9.19
CA ASN A 164 -4.02 3.05 -9.60
C ASN A 164 -5.21 3.11 -8.63
N LYS A 165 -5.75 1.96 -8.20
CA LYS A 165 -6.81 1.89 -7.18
C LYS A 165 -6.36 2.46 -5.84
N ILE A 166 -5.14 2.12 -5.41
CA ILE A 166 -4.53 2.63 -4.18
C ILE A 166 -4.40 4.16 -4.24
N GLY A 167 -3.86 4.70 -5.34
CA GLY A 167 -3.72 6.14 -5.55
C GLY A 167 -5.06 6.88 -5.47
N VAL A 168 -6.10 6.36 -6.11
CA VAL A 168 -7.47 6.92 -6.02
C VAL A 168 -8.02 6.85 -4.59
N MET A 169 -7.82 5.74 -3.88
CA MET A 169 -8.29 5.56 -2.51
C MET A 169 -7.63 6.53 -1.53
N LEU A 170 -6.32 6.71 -1.66
CA LEU A 170 -5.52 7.55 -0.76
C LEU A 170 -5.70 9.04 -1.04
N SER A 171 -5.69 9.45 -2.31
CA SER A 171 -5.82 10.87 -2.70
C SER A 171 -7.26 11.37 -2.75
N GLY A 172 -8.23 10.46 -2.87
CA GLY A 172 -9.63 10.80 -3.20
C GLY A 172 -9.83 11.34 -4.62
N GLN A 173 -8.76 11.51 -5.41
CA GLN A 173 -8.83 12.01 -6.77
C GLN A 173 -9.18 10.89 -7.76
N LYS A 174 -10.27 11.08 -8.51
CA LYS A 174 -10.72 10.13 -9.54
C LYS A 174 -10.10 10.39 -10.91
N HIS A 175 -9.60 11.61 -11.14
CA HIS A 175 -8.91 11.95 -12.38
C HIS A 175 -7.47 11.42 -12.35
N PHE A 176 -7.01 10.90 -13.49
CA PHE A 176 -5.63 10.41 -13.67
C PHE A 176 -5.15 9.49 -12.54
N GLY A 177 -5.97 8.52 -12.10
CA GLY A 177 -5.46 7.48 -11.21
C GLY A 177 -4.91 7.94 -9.86
N GLY A 178 -5.53 8.95 -9.25
CA GLY A 178 -5.04 9.54 -8.01
C GLY A 178 -3.96 10.62 -8.20
N GLY A 179 -3.94 11.28 -9.37
CA GLY A 179 -3.02 12.38 -9.69
C GLY A 179 -1.83 11.99 -10.59
N GLY A 180 -1.71 10.71 -10.94
CA GLY A 180 -0.64 10.13 -11.75
C GLY A 180 0.36 9.34 -10.91
N MET A 181 1.17 8.51 -11.57
CA MET A 181 2.22 7.73 -10.94
C MET A 181 3.55 7.90 -11.66
N HIS A 182 4.63 8.00 -10.87
CA HIS A 182 6.01 7.93 -11.33
C HIS A 182 6.51 6.51 -11.18
N LEU A 183 7.21 6.03 -12.20
CA LEU A 183 7.82 4.71 -12.22
C LEU A 183 9.34 4.88 -12.36
N GLU A 184 10.08 4.54 -11.32
CA GLU A 184 11.54 4.68 -11.25
C GLU A 184 12.17 3.28 -11.16
N THR A 185 13.12 2.97 -12.01
CA THR A 185 13.80 1.66 -12.02
C THR A 185 14.91 1.63 -10.99
N GLY A 186 15.01 0.54 -10.21
CA GLY A 186 16.15 0.27 -9.34
C GLY A 186 17.38 -0.26 -10.09
N GLU A 187 18.46 -0.46 -9.35
CA GLU A 187 19.69 -1.10 -9.83
C GLU A 187 19.38 -2.48 -10.45
N ASP A 188 20.08 -2.84 -11.53
CA ASP A 188 20.03 -4.14 -12.22
C ASP A 188 18.68 -4.57 -12.84
N LYS A 189 17.78 -3.63 -13.16
CA LYS A 189 16.43 -3.94 -13.69
C LYS A 189 15.63 -4.87 -12.76
N GLY A 190 15.99 -4.96 -11.48
CA GLY A 190 15.43 -5.97 -10.56
C GLY A 190 14.06 -5.61 -9.99
N SER A 191 13.77 -4.31 -9.82
CA SER A 191 12.48 -3.82 -9.35
C SER A 191 12.18 -2.40 -9.86
N VAL A 192 10.90 -2.07 -9.93
CA VAL A 192 10.40 -0.73 -10.28
C VAL A 192 9.71 -0.13 -9.06
N VAL A 193 10.16 1.04 -8.66
CA VAL A 193 9.55 1.86 -7.62
C VAL A 193 8.38 2.63 -8.21
N VAL A 194 7.23 2.57 -7.53
CA VAL A 194 6.03 3.34 -7.84
C VAL A 194 5.86 4.43 -6.80
N ARG A 195 5.73 5.68 -7.26
CA ARG A 195 5.41 6.85 -6.41
C ARG A 195 4.19 7.55 -6.98
N PHE A 196 3.38 8.16 -6.12
CA PHE A 196 2.24 8.94 -6.58
C PHE A 196 2.61 10.41 -6.78
N ASN A 197 2.04 11.01 -7.82
CA ASN A 197 2.16 12.44 -8.08
C ASN A 197 1.11 13.21 -7.26
N SER A 198 1.28 13.18 -5.94
CA SER A 198 0.43 13.86 -4.97
C SER A 198 1.30 14.40 -3.84
N HIS A 199 1.14 15.67 -3.48
CA HIS A 199 1.97 16.34 -2.48
C HIS A 199 1.95 15.61 -1.13
N ASP A 200 0.81 15.07 -0.72
CA ASP A 200 0.67 14.37 0.56
C ASP A 200 1.24 12.95 0.52
N LEU A 201 1.17 12.30 -0.64
CA LEU A 201 1.56 10.90 -0.79
C LEU A 201 3.01 10.72 -1.22
N ILE A 202 3.62 11.77 -1.80
CA ILE A 202 4.97 11.68 -2.35
C ILE A 202 5.92 11.19 -1.26
N ASP A 203 5.88 11.73 -0.05
CA ASP A 203 6.80 11.36 1.04
C ASP A 203 6.30 10.23 1.94
N ARG A 204 5.06 9.77 1.75
CA ARG A 204 4.43 8.76 2.63
C ARG A 204 4.35 7.39 2.00
N PHE A 205 4.13 7.31 0.69
CA PHE A 205 3.87 6.05 -0.01
C PHE A 205 5.06 5.60 -0.85
N VAL A 206 5.31 4.29 -0.84
CA VAL A 206 6.21 3.63 -1.79
C VAL A 206 5.58 2.32 -2.27
N GLY A 207 5.53 2.14 -3.59
CA GLY A 207 5.25 0.87 -4.23
C GLY A 207 6.53 0.25 -4.78
N VAL A 208 6.61 -1.07 -4.79
CA VAL A 208 7.67 -1.82 -5.47
C VAL A 208 7.00 -2.87 -6.34
N LEU A 209 7.44 -2.97 -7.59
CA LEU A 209 6.90 -3.86 -8.61
C LEU A 209 8.03 -4.71 -9.20
N MET A 210 7.84 -6.02 -9.21
CA MET A 210 8.77 -6.95 -9.85
C MET A 210 8.50 -6.99 -11.36
N PRO A 211 9.53 -6.82 -12.21
CA PRO A 211 9.41 -6.99 -13.65
C PRO A 211 9.00 -8.40 -14.04
N MET A 212 8.30 -8.47 -15.18
CA MET A 212 8.05 -9.72 -15.87
C MET A 212 9.24 -10.10 -16.74
N ARG A 213 9.39 -11.40 -16.97
CA ARG A 213 10.20 -11.88 -18.09
C ARG A 213 9.48 -11.50 -19.38
N GLY A 214 10.11 -10.66 -20.18
CA GLY A 214 9.62 -10.23 -21.48
C GLY A 214 10.72 -10.33 -22.53
N GLU A 215 10.33 -10.27 -23.80
CA GLU A 215 11.28 -10.15 -24.90
C GLU A 215 11.94 -8.77 -24.88
N GLU A 216 13.20 -8.72 -25.28
CA GLU A 216 13.91 -7.47 -25.41
C GLU A 216 13.38 -6.65 -26.59
N LEU A 217 12.92 -5.43 -26.30
CA LEU A 217 12.53 -4.48 -27.34
C LEU A 217 13.77 -3.92 -28.04
N LYS A 218 13.93 -4.26 -29.32
CA LYS A 218 15.03 -3.75 -30.17
C LYS A 218 14.87 -2.27 -30.56
N ALA A 219 13.63 -1.77 -30.55
CA ALA A 219 13.29 -0.39 -30.85
C ALA A 219 12.06 0.03 -30.02
N ILE A 220 11.96 1.32 -29.71
CA ILE A 220 10.83 1.90 -28.97
C ILE A 220 9.53 1.79 -29.79
N LEU A 221 9.64 1.99 -31.10
CA LEU A 221 8.52 1.88 -32.04
C LEU A 221 8.68 0.62 -32.90
N PRO A 222 7.58 -0.08 -33.23
CA PRO A 222 7.61 -1.08 -34.28
C PRO A 222 7.95 -0.41 -35.61
N ALA A 223 8.57 -1.16 -36.53
CA ALA A 223 9.06 -0.61 -37.80
C ALA A 223 7.99 0.13 -38.61
N TRP A 224 6.73 -0.34 -38.57
CA TRP A 224 5.61 0.30 -39.27
C TRP A 224 5.21 1.67 -38.71
N ALA A 225 5.58 1.97 -37.45
CA ALA A 225 5.26 3.23 -36.77
C ALA A 225 6.43 4.23 -36.79
N ALA A 226 7.63 3.79 -37.19
CA ALA A 226 8.73 4.72 -37.45
C ALA A 226 8.37 5.52 -38.70
N ALA A 227 8.31 6.85 -38.58
CA ALA A 227 8.17 7.70 -39.76
C ALA A 227 9.32 7.38 -40.72
N GLU A 228 9.02 7.24 -42.02
CA GLU A 228 10.07 7.24 -43.04
C GLU A 228 10.80 8.58 -42.88
N THR A 229 12.02 8.53 -42.34
CA THR A 229 12.88 9.69 -42.35
C THR A 229 13.04 10.05 -43.82
N GLU A 230 12.35 11.10 -44.29
CA GLU A 230 12.59 11.70 -45.59
C GLU A 230 14.10 11.96 -45.65
N SER A 231 14.81 11.09 -46.36
CA SER A 231 16.23 11.27 -46.55
C SER A 231 16.36 12.60 -47.28
N ALA A 232 17.09 13.53 -46.66
CA ALA A 232 17.59 14.73 -47.29
C ALA A 232 18.01 14.43 -48.73
N ALA A 233 17.15 14.81 -49.68
CA ALA A 233 17.42 14.76 -51.10
C ALA A 233 17.54 16.20 -51.57
N ALA A 234 18.80 16.58 -51.80
CA ALA A 234 19.32 17.75 -52.50
C ALA A 234 19.18 19.13 -51.83
#